data_AF-A0A0G1BGX9-F1
#
_entry.id   AF-A0A0G1BGX9-F1
#
_cell.length_a   1.000
_cell.length_b   1.000
_cell.length_c   1.000
_cell.angle_alpha   90.00
_cell.angle_beta   90.00
_cell.angle_gamma   90.00
#
_symmetry.space_group_name_H-M   'P 1'
#
loop_
_entity.id
_entity.type
_entity.pdbx_description
1 polymer ?
#
loop_
_entity_poly.entity_id
_entity_poly.type
_entity_poly.pdbx_seq_one_letter_code
_entity_poly.pdbx_strand_id
1 'polypeptide(L)' 'MSTKEIEKNFSLSADFGQYIINHPETLKNIPRNAQIVMGDEKDRPLTEKNVLMVKKAKGRFYQAVRQAKNGWKVRQIG' A
#
# COMPACT_ATOMS: atom_id res chain seq x y z
N MET A 1 2.97 -11.81 -11.30
CA MET A 1 3.46 -10.42 -11.17
C MET A 1 4.75 -10.30 -11.96
N SER A 2 5.00 -9.19 -12.66
CA SER A 2 6.22 -8.96 -13.43
C SER A 2 7.29 -8.23 -12.59
N THR A 3 8.55 -8.29 -13.03
CA THR A 3 9.67 -7.58 -12.36
C THR A 3 9.40 -6.08 -12.23
N LYS A 4 8.88 -5.45 -13.29
CA LYS A 4 8.52 -4.02 -13.30
C LYS A 4 7.45 -3.66 -12.25
N GLU A 5 6.46 -4.53 -12.06
CA GLU A 5 5.43 -4.34 -11.03
C GLU A 5 6.02 -4.46 -9.62
N ILE A 6 6.96 -5.38 -9.42
CA ILE A 6 7.67 -5.57 -8.15
C ILE A 6 8.54 -4.34 -7.84
N GLU A 7 9.33 -3.86 -8.80
CA GLU A 7 10.13 -2.64 -8.67
C GLU A 7 9.27 -1.44 -8.31
N LYS A 8 8.11 -1.29 -8.98
CA LYS A 8 7.16 -0.22 -8.65
C LYS A 8 6.62 -0.35 -7.22
N ASN A 9 6.31 -1.56 -6.76
CA ASN A 9 5.91 -1.78 -5.37
C ASN A 9 7.02 -1.45 -4.37
N PHE A 10 8.29 -1.71 -4.70
CA PHE A 10 9.43 -1.28 -3.88
C PHE A 10 9.54 0.24 -3.80
N SER A 11 9.46 0.94 -4.93
CA SER A 11 9.44 2.42 -4.94
C SER A 11 8.27 2.97 -4.13
N LEU A 12 7.06 2.45 -4.31
CA LEU A 12 5.89 2.86 -3.53
C LEU A 12 6.09 2.60 -2.02
N SER A 13 6.76 1.52 -1.64
CA SER A 13 7.04 1.19 -0.25
C SER A 13 8.03 2.19 0.37
N ALA A 14 9.07 2.58 -0.36
CA ALA A 14 10.02 3.59 0.07
C ALA A 14 9.34 4.96 0.22
N ASP A 15 8.56 5.38 -0.78
CA ASP A 15 7.78 6.62 -0.76
C ASP A 15 6.82 6.67 0.44
N PHE A 16 6.13 5.56 0.71
CA PHE A 16 5.20 5.46 1.84
C PHE A 16 5.92 5.50 3.18
N GLY A 17 7.08 4.85 3.29
CA GLY A 17 7.95 4.94 4.47
C GLY A 17 8.35 6.38 4.78
N GLN A 18 8.78 7.12 3.76
CA GLN A 18 9.11 8.54 3.91
C GLN A 18 7.89 9.39 4.31
N TYR A 19 6.71 9.10 3.73
CA TYR A 19 5.47 9.78 4.09
C TYR A 19 5.10 9.55 5.56
N ILE A 20 5.19 8.31 6.05
CA ILE A 20 4.87 7.95 7.44
C ILE A 20 5.78 8.67 8.44
N ILE A 21 7.08 8.80 8.13
CA ILE A 21 8.03 9.53 8.99
C ILE A 21 7.54 10.97 9.22
N ASN A 22 6.98 11.59 8.18
CA ASN A 22 6.45 12.95 8.23
C ASN A 22 5.00 13.03 8.74
N HIS A 23 4.27 11.92 8.74
CA HIS A 23 2.84 11.82 9.09
C HIS A 23 2.59 10.60 10.00
N PRO A 24 3.17 10.56 11.21
CA PRO A 24 3.12 9.40 12.10
C PRO A 24 1.70 9.03 12.55
N GLU A 25 0.75 9.96 12.50
CA GLU A 25 -0.68 9.72 12.72
C GLU A 25 -1.27 8.68 11.76
N THR A 26 -0.68 8.53 10.56
CA THR A 26 -1.08 7.53 9.58
C THR A 26 -0.90 6.11 10.12
N LEU A 27 0.14 5.88 10.94
CA LEU A 27 0.38 4.57 11.57
C LEU A 27 -0.55 4.26 12.74
N LYS A 28 -1.14 5.27 13.39
CA LYS A 28 -1.95 5.05 14.61
C LYS A 28 -3.11 4.08 14.39
N ASN A 29 -3.64 4.04 13.17
CA ASN A 29 -4.76 3.20 12.78
C ASN A 29 -4.34 1.86 12.14
N ILE A 30 -3.04 1.59 12.06
CA ILE A 30 -2.47 0.39 11.45
C ILE A 30 -1.90 -0.50 12.56
N PRO A 31 -2.45 -1.70 12.77
CA PRO A 31 -1.91 -2.67 13.72
C PRO A 31 -0.45 -3.03 13.40
N ARG A 32 0.38 -3.22 14.43
CA ARG A 32 1.81 -3.60 14.25
C ARG A 32 2.04 -4.86 13.40
N ASN A 33 1.07 -5.77 13.39
CA ASN A 33 1.13 -7.02 12.63
C ASN A 33 0.38 -6.96 11.29
N ALA A 34 -0.02 -5.78 10.84
CA ALA A 34 -0.66 -5.60 9.55
C ALA A 34 0.34 -5.69 8.41
N GLN A 35 -0.09 -6.26 7.30
CA GLN A 35 0.63 -6.27 6.04
C GLN A 35 0.11 -5.15 5.15
N ILE A 36 1.01 -4.31 4.64
CA ILE A 36 0.65 -3.20 3.77
C ILE A 36 0.70 -3.64 2.30
N VAL A 37 -0.42 -3.47 1.62
CA VAL A 37 -0.57 -3.69 0.18
C VAL A 37 -0.46 -2.34 -0.51
N MET A 38 0.59 -2.18 -1.31
CA MET A 38 0.85 -0.92 -2.02
C MET A 38 -0.13 -0.73 -3.19
N GLY A 39 -0.49 0.51 -3.45
CA GLY A 39 -1.30 0.92 -4.59
C GLY A 39 -0.94 2.32 -5.04
N ASP A 40 -1.34 2.63 -6.27
CA ASP A 40 -1.12 3.92 -6.90
C ASP A 40 -2.40 4.30 -7.65
N GLU A 41 -2.99 5.45 -7.32
CA GLU A 41 -4.24 5.90 -7.93
C GLU A 41 -4.11 6.05 -9.45
N LYS A 42 -2.91 6.40 -9.92
CA LYS A 42 -2.58 6.52 -11.34
C LYS A 42 -2.35 5.17 -12.03
N ASP A 43 -2.28 4.07 -11.29
CA ASP A 43 -2.04 2.72 -11.79
C ASP A 43 -3.02 1.73 -11.12
N ARG A 44 -4.28 1.83 -11.55
CA ARG A 44 -5.35 0.94 -11.10
C ARG A 44 -5.07 -0.54 -11.37
N PRO A 45 -4.53 -0.95 -12.54
CA PRO A 45 -4.25 -2.36 -12.81
C PRO A 45 -3.27 -2.99 -11.80
N LEU A 46 -2.17 -2.30 -11.48
CA LEU A 46 -1.23 -2.77 -10.45
C LEU A 46 -1.93 -2.89 -9.08
N THR A 47 -2.70 -1.86 -8.73
CA THR A 47 -3.41 -1.77 -7.45
C THR A 47 -4.40 -2.93 -7.27
N GLU A 48 -5.21 -3.21 -8.28
CA GLU A 48 -6.17 -4.32 -8.26
C GLU A 48 -5.47 -5.67 -8.18
N LYS A 49 -4.39 -5.85 -8.95
CA LYS A 49 -3.58 -7.07 -8.91
C LYS A 49 -3.00 -7.33 -7.52
N ASN A 50 -2.44 -6.31 -6.87
CA ASN A 50 -1.91 -6.41 -5.51
C ASN A 50 -2.99 -6.83 -4.51
N VAL A 51 -4.19 -6.26 -4.59
CA VAL A 51 -5.32 -6.63 -3.73
C VAL A 51 -5.80 -8.05 -4.00
N LEU A 52 -5.89 -8.47 -5.27
CA LEU A 52 -6.31 -9.82 -5.63
C LEU A 52 -5.36 -10.90 -5.08
N MET A 53 -4.06 -10.62 -5.01
CA MET A 53 -3.09 -11.56 -4.45
C MET A 53 -3.30 -11.82 -2.96
N VAL A 54 -3.77 -10.83 -2.20
CA VAL A 54 -3.98 -10.98 -0.75
C VAL A 54 -5.39 -11.42 -0.38
N LYS A 55 -6.38 -11.32 -1.28
CA LYS A 55 -7.78 -11.68 -1.01
C LYS A 55 -8.00 -13.11 -0.48
N LYS A 56 -7.11 -14.04 -0.82
CA LYS A 56 -7.18 -15.45 -0.39
C LYS A 56 -6.22 -15.77 0.76
N ALA A 57 -5.39 -14.81 1.16
CA ALA A 57 -4.42 -14.98 2.24
C ALA A 57 -5.09 -14.75 3.59
N LYS A 58 -4.61 -15.46 4.62
CA LYS A 58 -4.99 -15.17 6.01
C LYS A 58 -4.06 -14.10 6.56
N GLY A 59 -4.61 -13.06 7.17
CA GLY A 59 -3.82 -11.97 7.73
C GLY A 59 -4.65 -10.70 7.90
N ARG A 60 -4.02 -9.65 8.46
CA ARG A 60 -4.59 -8.31 8.52
C ARG A 60 -3.95 -7.48 7.41
N PHE A 61 -4.72 -7.13 6.40
CA PHE A 61 -4.26 -6.43 5.22
C PHE A 61 -4.79 -5.01 5.22
N TYR A 62 -3.87 -4.07 5.07
CA TYR A 62 -4.16 -2.65 4.88
C TYR A 62 -3.64 -2.24 3.52
N GLN A 63 -4.44 -1.49 2.78
CA GLN A 63 -4.03 -0.93 1.52
C GLN A 63 -3.54 0.50 1.72
N ALA A 64 -2.32 0.80 1.26
CA ALA A 64 -1.80 2.15 1.17
C ALA A 64 -1.78 2.58 -0.30
N VAL A 65 -2.61 3.55 -0.67
CA VAL A 65 -2.74 4.03 -2.05
C VAL A 65 -2.20 5.45 -2.17
N ARG A 66 -1.15 5.61 -2.98
CA ARG A 66 -0.62 6.93 -3.34
C ARG A 66 -1.67 7.72 -4.12
N GLN A 67 -1.95 8.92 -3.66
CA GLN A 67 -2.90 9.85 -4.26
C GLN A 67 -2.19 10.77 -5.26
N ALA A 68 -2.92 11.27 -6.26
CA ALA A 68 -2.35 12.15 -7.29
C ALA A 68 -1.79 13.49 -6.75
N LYS A 69 -2.23 13.94 -5.56
CA LYS A 69 -1.84 15.22 -4.93
C LYS A 69 -0.87 15.04 -3.74
N ASN A 70 0.14 14.17 -3.88
CA ASN A 70 1.19 13.92 -2.86
C ASN A 70 0.66 13.51 -1.47
N GLY A 71 -0.35 12.66 -1.42
CA GLY A 71 -0.89 12.10 -0.18
C GLY A 71 -0.99 10.59 -0.24
N TRP A 72 -1.26 9.97 0.91
CA TRP A 72 -1.54 8.54 0.99
C TRP A 72 -2.89 8.31 1.64
N LYS A 73 -3.67 7.41 1.05
CA LYS A 73 -4.90 6.91 1.64
C LYS A 73 -4.67 5.50 2.14
N VAL A 74 -4.92 5.28 3.44
CA VAL A 74 -4.81 3.96 4.05
C VAL A 74 -6.19 3.44 4.44
N ARG A 75 -6.47 2.17 4.14
CA ARG A 75 -7.72 1.49 4.55
C ARG A 75 -7.51 0.01 4.79
N GLN A 76 -8.29 -0.58 5.69
CA GLN A 76 -8.31 -2.04 5.86
C GLN A 76 -8.99 -2.69 4.64
N ILE A 77 -8.47 -3.84 4.19
CA ILE A 77 -9.00 -4.59 3.04
C ILE A 77 -9.13 -6.10 3.28
N GLY A 78 -8.75 -6.59 4.46
CA GLY A 78 -8.85 -8.00 4.87
C GLY A 78 -8.37 -8.20 6.29
#